data_AF-A0AAD5UMM3-F1
#
_entry.id   AF-A0AAD5UMM3-F1
#
_cell.length_a   1.000
_cell.length_b   1.000
_cell.length_c   1.000
_cell.angle_alpha   90.00
_cell.angle_beta   90.00
_cell.angle_gamma   90.00
#
_symmetry.space_group_name_H-M   'P 1'
#
loop_
_entity.id
_entity.type
_entity.pdbx_description
1 polymer ?
#
loop_
_entity_poly.entity_id
_entity_poly.type
_entity_poly.pdbx_seq_one_letter_code
_entity_poly.pdbx_strand_id
1 'polypeptide(L)'
;MSDMELTQMMLILFPLYIRPADLMDVLLDKFDTVKHLNNSALKLRICNVILLWADLYWNDFDDKMRYTLKFLSKRIALDESILEIAARMKEKSRQHLELCEYDFGFLERTATEPFTPITQEIVGGKMNWIAEIDSDVIARQLTLYEWEIFIAINVFYG
;
A
#
# COMPACT_ATOMS: atom_id res chain seq x y z
N MET A 1 6.43 15.46 -17.41
CA MET A 1 5.83 15.04 -16.14
C MET A 1 4.36 14.78 -16.40
N SER A 2 3.93 13.53 -16.27
CA SER A 2 2.52 13.17 -16.44
C SER A 2 1.71 13.57 -15.20
N ASP A 3 0.39 13.75 -15.36
CA ASP A 3 -0.52 14.03 -14.22
C ASP A 3 -0.43 12.92 -13.13
N MET A 4 -0.08 11.70 -13.53
CA MET A 4 0.09 10.56 -12.63
C MET A 4 1.36 10.68 -11.78
N GLU A 5 2.49 11.06 -12.38
CA GLU A 5 3.74 11.33 -11.66
C GLU A 5 3.59 12.50 -10.67
N LEU A 6 2.88 13.55 -11.09
CA LEU A 6 2.58 14.68 -10.21
C LEU A 6 1.73 14.25 -9.01
N THR A 7 0.76 13.38 -9.23
CA THR A 7 -0.10 12.86 -8.15
C THR A 7 0.71 12.01 -7.17
N GLN A 8 1.57 11.12 -7.66
CA GLN A 8 2.46 10.33 -6.80
C GLN A 8 3.38 11.23 -5.98
N MET A 9 4.02 12.21 -6.62
CA MET A 9 4.89 13.15 -5.93
C MET A 9 4.15 13.95 -4.85
N MET A 10 2.91 14.36 -5.11
CA MET A 10 2.06 15.01 -4.12
C MET A 10 1.74 14.07 -2.96
N LEU A 11 1.42 12.79 -3.24
CA LEU A 11 1.12 11.78 -2.23
C LEU A 11 2.33 11.45 -1.33
N ILE A 12 3.55 11.51 -1.88
CA ILE A 12 4.78 11.33 -1.10
C ILE A 12 5.04 12.54 -0.19
N LEU A 13 4.78 13.76 -0.68
CA LEU A 13 5.23 14.99 -0.01
C LEU A 13 4.17 15.64 0.89
N PHE A 14 2.88 15.35 0.72
CA PHE A 14 1.83 15.98 1.51
C PHE A 14 1.98 15.80 3.04
N PRO A 15 2.51 14.68 3.58
CA PRO A 15 2.60 14.50 5.04
C PRO A 15 3.48 15.56 5.72
N LEU A 16 4.34 16.24 4.95
CA LEU A 16 5.15 17.37 5.42
C LEU A 16 4.34 18.64 5.69
N TYR A 17 3.14 18.75 5.11
CA TYR A 17 2.33 19.97 5.09
C TYR A 17 0.92 19.79 5.66
N ILE A 18 0.36 18.59 5.58
CA ILE A 18 -1.02 18.30 6.00
C ILE A 18 -1.12 16.86 6.54
N ARG A 19 -1.96 16.65 7.56
CA ARG A 19 -2.17 15.29 8.09
C ARG A 19 -3.07 14.50 7.12
N PRO A 20 -2.89 13.16 7.03
CA PRO A 20 -3.76 12.29 6.22
C PRO A 20 -5.26 12.55 6.41
N ALA A 21 -5.73 12.62 7.66
CA ALA A 21 -7.14 12.88 7.95
C ALA A 21 -7.63 14.22 7.38
N ASP A 22 -6.82 15.27 7.51
CA ASP A 22 -7.18 16.60 7.00
C ASP A 22 -7.18 16.61 5.45
N LEU A 23 -6.25 15.90 4.81
CA LEU A 23 -6.24 15.76 3.34
C LEU A 23 -7.48 15.01 2.84
N MET A 24 -7.88 13.94 3.52
CA MET A 24 -9.10 13.20 3.21
C MET A 24 -10.33 14.12 3.30
N ASP A 25 -10.44 14.91 4.38
CA ASP A 25 -11.54 15.84 4.56
C ASP A 25 -11.59 16.90 3.44
N VAL A 26 -10.44 17.45 3.04
CA VAL A 26 -10.33 18.40 1.92
C VAL A 26 -10.76 17.77 0.58
N LEU A 27 -10.35 16.53 0.31
CA LEU A 27 -10.73 15.83 -0.92
C LEU A 27 -12.23 15.53 -0.96
N LEU A 28 -12.83 15.17 0.18
CA LEU A 28 -14.27 14.91 0.29
C LEU A 28 -15.10 16.18 0.16
N ASP A 29 -14.70 17.27 0.82
CA ASP A 29 -15.36 18.57 0.70
C ASP A 29 -15.31 19.08 -0.75
N LYS A 30 -14.16 18.89 -1.41
CA LYS A 30 -14.03 19.22 -2.82
C LYS A 30 -14.91 18.33 -3.69
N PHE A 31 -14.99 17.03 -3.42
CA PHE A 31 -15.86 16.11 -4.14
C PHE A 31 -17.33 16.54 -4.07
N ASP A 32 -17.79 16.92 -2.87
CA ASP A 32 -19.16 17.36 -2.65
C ASP A 32 -19.45 18.73 -3.29
N THR A 33 -18.51 19.67 -3.22
CA THR A 33 -18.60 20.96 -3.95
C THR A 33 -18.76 20.74 -5.46
N VAL A 34 -17.97 19.81 -6.03
CA VAL A 34 -17.96 19.52 -7.46
C VAL A 34 -19.20 18.74 -7.90
N LYS A 35 -19.82 17.97 -6.98
CA LYS A 35 -21.12 17.33 -7.22
C LYS A 35 -22.21 18.34 -7.54
N HIS A 36 -22.22 19.49 -6.88
CA HIS A 36 -23.18 20.56 -7.18
C HIS A 36 -22.95 21.22 -8.55
N LEU A 37 -21.73 21.13 -9.09
CA LEU A 37 -21.33 21.74 -10.36
C LEU A 37 -21.42 20.80 -11.57
N ASN A 38 -21.86 19.54 -11.39
CA ASN A 38 -21.92 18.51 -12.44
C ASN A 38 -20.61 18.32 -13.25
N ASN A 39 -19.45 18.58 -12.64
CA ASN A 39 -18.16 18.43 -13.31
C ASN A 39 -17.58 17.03 -13.06
N SER A 40 -17.98 16.06 -13.90
CA SER A 40 -17.56 14.65 -13.78
C SER A 40 -16.06 14.44 -13.92
N ALA A 41 -15.35 15.26 -14.70
CA ALA A 41 -13.90 15.13 -14.88
C ALA A 41 -13.13 15.40 -13.57
N LEU A 42 -13.55 16.41 -12.80
CA LEU A 42 -12.91 16.72 -11.52
C LEU A 42 -13.27 15.69 -10.43
N LYS A 43 -14.51 15.16 -10.45
CA LYS A 43 -14.88 14.02 -9.57
C LYS A 43 -13.98 12.81 -9.82
N LEU A 44 -13.79 12.44 -11.09
CA LEU A 44 -12.92 11.34 -11.49
C LEU A 44 -11.49 11.55 -11.00
N ARG A 45 -10.94 12.77 -11.14
CA ARG A 45 -9.59 13.09 -10.64
C ARG A 45 -9.47 12.90 -9.13
N ILE A 46 -10.42 13.44 -8.35
CA ILE A 46 -10.42 13.28 -6.89
C ILE A 46 -10.47 11.80 -6.51
N CYS A 47 -11.35 11.03 -7.15
CA CYS A 47 -11.44 9.60 -6.89
C CYS A 47 -10.16 8.85 -7.29
N ASN A 48 -9.51 9.23 -8.39
CA ASN A 48 -8.24 8.65 -8.81
C ASN A 48 -7.12 8.95 -7.81
N VAL A 49 -7.05 10.16 -7.26
CA VAL A 49 -6.09 10.51 -6.20
C VAL A 49 -6.33 9.62 -4.98
N ILE A 50 -7.57 9.50 -4.52
CA ILE A 50 -7.93 8.69 -3.36
C ILE A 50 -7.62 7.20 -3.61
N LEU A 51 -7.92 6.69 -4.81
CA LEU A 51 -7.61 5.31 -5.19
C LEU A 51 -6.11 5.05 -5.21
N LEU A 52 -5.33 5.93 -5.83
CA LEU A 52 -3.88 5.79 -5.92
C LEU A 52 -3.25 5.87 -4.53
N TRP A 53 -3.77 6.77 -3.69
CA TRP A 53 -3.34 6.90 -2.31
C TRP A 53 -3.61 5.64 -1.49
N ALA A 54 -4.80 5.06 -1.62
CA ALA A 54 -5.14 3.80 -0.98
C ALA A 54 -4.33 2.60 -1.52
N ASP A 55 -3.94 2.62 -2.80
CA ASP A 55 -3.18 1.54 -3.43
C ASP A 55 -1.71 1.54 -3.02
N LEU A 56 -1.10 2.72 -2.91
CA LEU A 56 0.32 2.87 -2.63
C LEU A 56 0.63 3.07 -1.14
N TYR A 57 -0.23 3.80 -0.42
CA TYR A 57 0.05 4.26 0.95
C TYR A 57 -1.10 3.91 1.91
N TRP A 58 -1.55 2.66 1.88
CA TRP A 58 -2.66 2.18 2.72
C TRP A 58 -2.44 2.39 4.23
N ASN A 59 -1.19 2.45 4.68
CA ASN A 59 -0.83 2.67 6.08
C ASN A 59 -1.23 4.06 6.61
N ASP A 60 -1.44 5.04 5.73
CA ASP A 60 -1.92 6.38 6.13
C ASP A 60 -3.38 6.36 6.60
N PHE A 61 -4.14 5.32 6.26
CA PHE A 61 -5.56 5.23 6.51
C PHE A 61 -5.82 4.57 7.86
N ASP A 62 -6.28 5.37 8.83
CA ASP A 62 -6.84 4.85 10.08
C ASP A 62 -8.21 4.18 9.85
N ASP A 63 -8.74 3.52 10.89
CA ASP A 63 -10.04 2.83 10.81
C ASP A 63 -11.19 3.75 10.35
N LYS A 64 -11.14 5.03 10.74
CA LYS A 64 -12.15 6.03 10.41
C LYS A 64 -12.07 6.41 8.92
N MET A 65 -10.87 6.60 8.39
CA MET A 65 -10.62 6.87 6.98
C MET A 65 -11.01 5.67 6.12
N ARG A 66 -10.70 4.44 6.56
CA ARG A 66 -11.13 3.20 5.89
C ARG A 66 -12.65 3.07 5.84
N TYR A 67 -13.34 3.39 6.94
CA TYR A 67 -14.80 3.44 6.96
C TYR A 67 -15.34 4.49 5.99
N THR A 68 -14.69 5.65 5.94
CA THR A 68 -15.04 6.75 5.03
C THR A 68 -14.90 6.35 3.57
N LEU A 69 -13.83 5.65 3.18
CA LEU A 69 -13.67 5.07 1.83
C LEU A 69 -14.81 4.12 1.46
N LYS A 70 -15.20 3.25 2.41
CA LYS A 70 -16.32 2.32 2.21
C LYS A 70 -17.65 3.06 2.00
N PHE A 71 -17.85 4.18 2.68
CA PHE A 71 -19.04 5.01 2.47
C PHE A 71 -18.99 5.78 1.15
N LEU A 72 -17.82 6.34 0.81
CA LEU A 72 -17.58 7.05 -0.44
C LEU A 72 -17.85 6.15 -1.65
N SER A 73 -17.35 4.91 -1.67
CA SER A 73 -17.63 3.96 -2.77
C SER A 73 -19.12 3.70 -2.98
N LYS A 74 -19.91 3.59 -1.90
CA LYS A 74 -21.37 3.46 -1.97
C LYS A 74 -22.04 4.71 -2.53
N ARG A 75 -21.56 5.90 -2.15
CA ARG A 75 -22.08 7.19 -2.66
C ARG A 75 -21.79 7.37 -4.15
N ILE A 76 -20.59 7.01 -4.59
CA ILE A 76 -20.13 7.12 -5.98
C ILE A 76 -20.87 6.14 -6.89
N ALA A 77 -21.22 4.95 -6.39
CA ALA A 77 -21.96 3.94 -7.15
C ALA A 77 -23.37 4.39 -7.61
N LEU A 78 -23.87 5.52 -7.09
CA LEU A 78 -25.13 6.15 -7.52
C LEU A 78 -24.95 7.08 -8.74
N ASP A 79 -23.72 7.36 -9.17
CA ASP A 79 -23.39 8.24 -10.29
C ASP A 79 -22.81 7.38 -11.43
N GLU A 80 -23.61 7.17 -12.48
CA GLU A 80 -23.26 6.32 -13.64
C GLU A 80 -21.96 6.76 -14.31
N SER A 81 -21.62 8.06 -14.26
CA SER A 81 -20.43 8.60 -14.92
C SER A 81 -19.11 8.15 -14.28
N ILE A 82 -19.17 7.59 -13.07
CA ILE A 82 -18.01 7.22 -12.25
C ILE A 82 -18.14 5.81 -11.63
N LEU A 83 -19.01 4.98 -12.21
CA LEU A 83 -19.37 3.65 -11.69
C LEU A 83 -18.18 2.67 -11.66
N GLU A 84 -17.33 2.67 -12.70
CA GLU A 84 -16.15 1.80 -12.78
C GLU A 84 -15.15 2.12 -11.66
N ILE A 85 -14.95 3.40 -11.36
CA ILE A 85 -14.11 3.85 -10.25
C ILE A 85 -14.71 3.43 -8.90
N ALA A 86 -16.04 3.51 -8.75
CA ALA A 86 -16.73 3.06 -7.55
C ALA A 86 -16.47 1.57 -7.28
N ALA A 87 -16.53 0.73 -8.34
CA ALA A 87 -16.24 -0.69 -8.26
C ALA A 87 -14.79 -0.95 -7.83
N ARG A 88 -13.83 -0.22 -8.40
CA ARG A 88 -12.41 -0.31 -8.01
C ARG A 88 -12.17 0.10 -6.55
N MET A 89 -12.80 1.19 -6.09
CA MET A 89 -12.71 1.64 -4.69
C MET A 89 -13.29 0.62 -3.71
N LYS A 90 -14.43 0.03 -4.06
CA LYS A 90 -15.09 -0.99 -3.25
C LYS A 90 -14.22 -2.25 -3.14
N GLU A 91 -13.63 -2.67 -4.25
CA GLU A 91 -12.77 -3.84 -4.29
C GLU A 91 -11.48 -3.62 -3.50
N LYS A 92 -10.83 -2.45 -3.64
CA LYS A 92 -9.64 -2.12 -2.85
C LYS A 92 -9.91 -2.04 -1.35
N SER A 93 -11.02 -1.41 -0.98
CA SER A 93 -11.45 -1.39 0.43
C SER A 93 -11.66 -2.80 0.97
N ARG A 94 -12.23 -3.71 0.16
CA ARG A 94 -12.45 -5.11 0.53
C ARG A 94 -11.14 -5.89 0.67
N GLN A 95 -10.27 -5.81 -0.33
CA GLN A 95 -8.96 -6.50 -0.33
C GLN A 95 -8.16 -6.14 0.92
N HIS A 96 -8.06 -4.86 1.26
CA HIS A 96 -7.29 -4.45 2.43
C HIS A 96 -7.99 -4.67 3.77
N LEU A 97 -9.33 -4.74 3.82
CA LEU A 97 -10.07 -5.12 5.04
C LEU A 97 -10.00 -6.63 5.31
N GLU A 98 -9.97 -7.46 4.27
CA GLU A 98 -9.79 -8.91 4.37
C GLU A 98 -8.31 -9.29 4.63
N LEU A 99 -7.36 -8.49 4.14
CA LEU A 99 -5.91 -8.66 4.38
C LEU A 99 -5.42 -8.10 5.72
N CYS A 100 -6.26 -7.42 6.51
CA CYS A 100 -5.89 -7.01 7.87
C CYS A 100 -5.62 -8.19 8.83
N GLU A 101 -5.89 -9.43 8.43
CA GLU A 101 -5.52 -10.64 9.17
C GLU A 101 -4.36 -11.43 8.54
N TYR A 102 -3.76 -10.98 7.44
CA TYR A 102 -2.68 -11.73 6.78
C TYR A 102 -1.59 -10.84 6.21
N ASP A 103 -0.49 -10.85 6.96
CA ASP A 103 0.91 -10.86 6.55
C ASP A 103 1.35 -10.00 5.36
N PHE A 104 2.40 -9.22 5.62
CA PHE A 104 3.14 -8.43 4.66
C PHE A 104 3.30 -9.22 3.36
N GLY A 105 2.76 -8.69 2.26
CA GLY A 105 2.60 -9.37 0.98
C GLY A 105 3.73 -10.35 0.68
N PHE A 106 3.44 -11.63 0.91
CA PHE A 106 4.27 -12.75 0.47
C PHE A 106 4.16 -12.76 -1.06
N LEU A 107 4.98 -11.92 -1.71
CA LEU A 107 5.33 -12.10 -3.10
C LEU A 107 6.11 -13.41 -3.13
N GLU A 108 5.41 -14.54 -3.33
CA GLU A 108 6.03 -15.70 -3.97
C GLU A 108 6.49 -15.24 -5.36
N ARG A 109 7.66 -14.63 -5.41
CA ARG A 109 8.45 -14.65 -6.63
C ARG A 109 8.78 -16.12 -6.80
N THR A 110 8.05 -16.79 -7.68
CA THR A 110 8.38 -18.14 -8.13
C THR A 110 9.78 -18.10 -8.71
N ALA A 111 10.77 -18.37 -7.85
CA ALA A 111 12.13 -18.60 -8.26
C ALA A 111 12.08 -19.75 -9.25
N THR A 112 12.49 -19.49 -10.48
CA THR A 112 12.31 -20.43 -11.60
C THR A 112 13.11 -21.72 -11.38
N GLU A 113 14.10 -21.69 -10.47
CA GLU A 113 14.72 -22.86 -9.86
C GLU A 113 15.08 -22.54 -8.40
N PRO A 114 14.57 -23.28 -7.38
CA PRO A 114 15.03 -23.11 -6.02
C PRO A 114 16.48 -23.61 -5.93
N PHE A 115 17.40 -22.74 -5.51
CA PHE A 115 18.71 -23.19 -5.06
C PHE A 115 18.49 -24.22 -3.95
N THR A 116 19.13 -25.38 -4.07
CA THR A 116 19.05 -26.43 -3.05
C THR A 116 19.44 -25.83 -1.70
N PRO A 117 18.53 -25.79 -0.71
CA PRO A 117 18.86 -25.22 0.58
C PRO A 117 19.93 -26.09 1.21
N ILE A 118 21.08 -25.48 1.54
CA ILE A 118 22.09 -26.12 2.38
C ILE A 118 21.50 -26.08 3.80
N THR A 119 20.71 -27.09 4.16
CA THR A 119 20.25 -27.27 5.53
C THR A 119 21.39 -27.86 6.34
N GLN A 120 22.05 -27.03 7.13
CA GLN A 120 22.99 -27.49 8.15
C GLN A 120 22.21 -27.76 9.44
N GLU A 121 22.22 -29.01 9.93
CA GLU A 121 21.61 -29.33 11.22
C GLU A 121 22.40 -28.63 12.33
N ILE A 122 21.80 -27.59 12.92
CA ILE A 122 22.36 -26.93 14.11
C ILE A 122 22.02 -27.82 15.32
N VAL A 123 22.95 -28.71 15.69
CA VAL A 123 22.83 -29.50 16.92
C VAL A 123 23.18 -28.58 18.09
N GLY A 124 22.14 -28.03 18.72
CA GLY A 124 22.27 -26.92 19.67
C GLY A 124 23.16 -27.19 20.90
N GLY A 125 23.73 -26.10 21.44
CA GLY A 125 24.15 -26.05 22.84
C GLY A 125 25.23 -25.05 23.26
N LYS A 126 25.88 -24.29 22.36
CA LYS A 126 27.00 -23.41 22.77
C LYS A 126 26.93 -21.99 22.25
N MET A 127 27.49 -21.08 23.06
CA MET A 127 27.57 -19.63 22.90
C MET A 127 28.29 -19.12 21.63
N ASN A 128 28.82 -20.01 20.77
CA ASN A 128 29.59 -19.68 19.56
C ASN A 128 28.99 -20.29 18.28
N TRP A 129 27.66 -20.42 18.22
CA TRP A 129 26.93 -20.93 17.05
C TRP A 129 27.27 -20.20 15.73
N ILE A 130 27.65 -18.93 15.80
CA ILE A 130 28.05 -18.13 14.63
C ILE A 130 29.30 -18.71 13.93
N ALA A 131 30.22 -19.31 14.69
CA ALA A 131 31.44 -19.91 14.12
C ALA A 131 31.21 -21.30 13.52
N GLU A 132 30.04 -21.91 13.78
CA GLU A 132 29.67 -23.25 13.32
C GLU A 132 28.86 -23.21 12.01
N ILE A 133 28.26 -22.07 11.68
CA ILE A 133 27.50 -21.89 10.45
C ILE A 133 28.44 -21.46 9.32
N ASP A 134 28.28 -22.06 8.15
CA ASP A 134 28.97 -21.65 6.94
C ASP A 134 28.77 -20.16 6.63
N SER A 135 29.86 -19.45 6.34
CA SER A 135 29.82 -18.01 6.04
C SER A 135 28.91 -17.66 4.87
N ASP A 136 28.79 -18.55 3.87
CA ASP A 136 27.90 -18.34 2.73
C ASP A 136 26.44 -18.46 3.13
N VAL A 137 26.12 -19.33 4.09
CA VAL A 137 24.76 -19.46 4.64
C VAL A 137 24.40 -18.21 5.43
N ILE A 138 25.31 -17.72 6.29
CA ILE A 138 25.12 -16.46 7.01
C ILE A 138 24.91 -15.30 6.03
N ALA A 139 25.76 -15.16 5.01
CA ALA A 139 25.65 -14.09 4.03
C ALA A 139 24.33 -14.12 3.26
N ARG A 140 23.86 -15.31 2.85
CA ARG A 140 22.56 -15.46 2.18
C ARG A 140 21.40 -15.04 3.08
N GLN A 141 21.39 -15.49 4.33
CA GLN A 141 20.32 -15.14 5.28
C GLN A 141 20.32 -13.64 5.59
N LEU A 142 21.49 -13.05 5.83
CA LEU A 142 21.62 -11.60 6.00
C LEU A 142 21.11 -10.84 4.77
N THR A 143 21.47 -11.29 3.57
CA THR A 143 20.99 -10.67 2.32
C THR A 143 19.47 -10.70 2.23
N LEU A 144 18.84 -11.82 2.60
CA LEU A 144 17.37 -11.94 2.61
C LEU A 144 16.74 -10.97 3.61
N TYR A 145 17.27 -10.90 4.84
CA TYR A 145 16.78 -9.95 5.85
C TYR A 145 16.96 -8.49 5.43
N GLU A 146 18.14 -8.13 4.92
CA GLU A 146 18.42 -6.77 4.45
C GLU A 146 17.51 -6.39 3.27
N TRP A 147 17.25 -7.34 2.37
CA TRP A 147 16.32 -7.15 1.27
C TRP A 147 14.87 -6.95 1.74
N GLU A 148 14.41 -7.74 2.72
CA GLU A 148 13.09 -7.57 3.33
C GLU A 148 12.95 -6.20 4.00
N ILE A 149 13.97 -5.77 4.75
CA ILE A 149 14.02 -4.43 5.37
C ILE A 149 13.99 -3.34 4.31
N PHE A 150 14.80 -3.48 3.24
CA PHE A 150 14.86 -2.52 2.15
C PHE A 150 13.52 -2.40 1.40
N ILE A 151 12.85 -3.52 1.13
CA ILE A 151 11.50 -3.52 0.55
C ILE A 151 10.54 -2.83 1.49
N ALA A 152 10.52 -3.21 2.77
CA ALA A 152 9.62 -2.61 3.75
C ALA A 152 9.78 -1.09 3.76
N ILE A 153 11.02 -0.59 3.89
CA ILE A 153 11.32 0.85 3.89
C ILE A 153 10.86 1.53 2.59
N ASN A 154 11.14 0.97 1.41
CA ASN A 154 10.70 1.60 0.16
C ASN A 154 9.18 1.52 -0.05
N VAL A 155 8.50 0.53 0.52
CA VAL A 155 7.03 0.52 0.55
C VAL A 155 6.48 1.56 1.53
N PHE A 156 7.22 1.92 2.58
CA PHE A 156 6.83 2.96 3.55
C PHE A 156 7.18 4.39 3.13
N TYR A 157 8.16 4.61 2.24
CA TYR A 157 8.70 5.94 1.91
C TYR A 157 8.83 6.23 0.40
N GLY A 158 8.46 5.28 -0.48
CA GLY A 158 8.64 5.37 -1.95
C GLY A 158 7.38 5.74 -2.72
#